data_AF-A0A351BGH8-F1
#
_entry.id   AF-A0A351BGH8-F1
#
_cell.length_a   1.000
_cell.length_b   1.000
_cell.length_c   1.000
_cell.angle_alpha   90.00
_cell.angle_beta   90.00
_cell.angle_gamma   90.00
#
_symmetry.space_group_name_H-M   'P 1'
#
loop_
_entity.id
_entity.type
_entity.pdbx_description
1 polymer ?
#
loop_
_entity_poly.entity_id
_entity_poly.type
_entity_poly.pdbx_seq_one_letter_code
_entity_poly.pdbx_strand_id
1 'polypeptide(L)'
;VADYARKNAVDVIYLALPMASQPRILSLLDSLRDTTASLYFVPDVFVTDLIQARMDAVGRVPVMVVRDTPFVGLSGIVKRCSDIVIALLILVLISPILLLVALLVKLDSPGSVIFKQRRYGL
;
A
#
# COMPACT_ATOMS: atom_id res chain seq x y z
N VAL A 1 27.30 8.87 -24.52
CA VAL A 1 26.64 7.61 -24.10
C VAL A 1 26.31 6.74 -25.31
N ALA A 2 25.67 7.31 -26.34
CA ALA A 2 25.36 6.62 -27.60
C ALA A 2 26.58 5.97 -28.28
N ASP A 3 27.69 6.69 -28.44
CA ASP A 3 28.90 6.13 -29.07
C ASP A 3 29.50 4.97 -28.28
N TYR A 4 29.44 5.05 -26.96
CA TYR A 4 29.90 3.97 -26.07
C TYR A 4 28.98 2.75 -26.17
N ALA A 5 27.66 2.95 -26.18
CA ALA A 5 26.70 1.87 -26.34
C ALA A 5 26.87 1.15 -27.69
N ARG A 6 27.09 1.91 -28.77
CA ARG A 6 27.34 1.38 -30.12
C ARG A 6 28.64 0.60 -30.19
N LYS A 7 29.73 1.15 -29.65
CA LYS A 7 31.07 0.55 -29.70
C LYS A 7 31.17 -0.74 -28.88
N ASN A 8 30.39 -0.85 -27.82
CA ASN A 8 30.42 -2.00 -26.90
C ASN A 8 29.23 -2.94 -27.07
N ALA A 9 28.44 -2.79 -28.15
CA ALA A 9 27.25 -3.61 -28.43
C ALA A 9 26.34 -3.76 -27.20
N VAL A 10 26.00 -2.64 -26.56
CA VAL A 10 25.16 -2.64 -25.37
C VAL A 10 23.70 -2.92 -25.76
N ASP A 11 23.15 -4.01 -25.26
CA ASP A 11 21.76 -4.41 -25.56
C ASP A 11 20.73 -3.73 -24.66
N VAL A 12 21.11 -3.31 -23.45
CA VAL A 12 20.19 -2.78 -22.42
C VAL A 12 20.79 -1.60 -21.70
N ILE A 13 20.03 -0.51 -21.58
CA ILE A 13 20.42 0.70 -20.83
C ILE A 13 19.33 1.04 -19.80
N TYR A 14 19.73 1.14 -18.53
CA TYR A 14 18.87 1.55 -17.43
C TYR A 14 19.05 3.05 -17.13
N LEU A 15 17.96 3.81 -17.22
CA LEU A 15 17.91 5.22 -16.85
C LEU A 15 17.43 5.35 -15.40
N ALA A 16 18.37 5.62 -14.48
CA ALA A 16 18.08 5.86 -13.06
C ALA A 16 18.13 7.36 -12.70
N LEU A 17 17.76 8.24 -13.64
CA LEU A 17 17.78 9.69 -13.42
C LEU A 17 16.48 10.14 -12.71
N PRO A 18 16.55 11.07 -11.74
CA PRO A 18 15.35 11.62 -11.10
C PRO A 18 14.40 12.25 -12.12
N MET A 19 13.10 11.98 -11.99
CA MET A 19 12.03 12.46 -12.89
C MET A 19 11.99 14.00 -13.04
N ALA A 20 12.56 14.74 -12.08
CA ALA A 20 12.72 16.19 -12.14
C ALA A 20 13.66 16.66 -13.27
N SER A 21 14.46 15.76 -13.86
CA SER A 21 15.46 16.08 -14.89
C SER A 21 14.94 15.92 -16.33
N GLN A 22 13.69 16.29 -16.59
CA GLN A 22 13.02 16.10 -17.89
C GLN A 22 13.85 16.51 -19.12
N PRO A 23 14.46 17.71 -19.21
CA PRO A 23 15.19 18.11 -20.42
C PRO A 23 16.44 17.24 -20.68
N ARG A 24 17.05 16.68 -19.63
CA ARG A 24 18.21 15.79 -19.75
C ARG A 24 17.81 14.37 -20.15
N ILE A 25 16.65 13.90 -19.67
CA ILE A 25 16.12 12.59 -20.05
C ILE A 25 15.75 12.59 -21.53
N LEU A 26 15.09 13.64 -22.01
CA LEU A 26 14.71 13.78 -23.41
C LEU A 26 15.92 13.86 -24.35
N SER A 27 16.96 14.62 -23.99
CA SER A 27 18.18 14.69 -24.82
C SER A 27 18.96 13.37 -24.86
N LEU A 28 18.95 12.60 -23.77
CA LEU A 28 19.54 11.26 -23.74
C LEU A 28 18.73 10.26 -24.59
N LEU A 29 17.39 10.28 -24.47
CA LEU A 29 16.49 9.49 -25.30
C LEU A 29 16.74 9.75 -26.79
N ASP A 30 16.87 11.02 -27.16
CA ASP A 30 17.10 11.41 -28.54
C ASP A 30 18.47 10.93 -29.05
N SER A 31 19.52 11.06 -28.23
CA SER A 31 20.87 10.58 -28.57
C SER A 31 20.95 9.05 -28.72
N LEU A 32 20.06 8.30 -28.07
CA LEU A 32 20.03 6.84 -28.08
C LEU A 32 19.04 6.26 -29.11
N ARG A 33 18.28 7.11 -29.82
CA ARG A 33 17.26 6.70 -30.78
C ARG A 33 17.82 5.88 -31.95
N ASP A 34 19.05 6.16 -32.37
CA ASP A 34 19.73 5.46 -33.47
C ASP A 34 20.56 4.25 -33.00
N THR A 35 20.31 3.76 -31.78
CA THR A 35 20.94 2.56 -31.22
C THR A 35 19.93 1.43 -31.10
N THR A 36 20.40 0.18 -31.19
CA THR A 36 19.55 -1.03 -31.01
C THR A 36 19.33 -1.39 -29.54
N ALA A 37 19.81 -0.56 -28.61
CA ALA A 37 19.72 -0.82 -27.18
C ALA A 37 18.29 -0.64 -26.67
N SER A 38 17.81 -1.58 -25.88
CA SER A 38 16.54 -1.48 -25.17
C SER A 38 16.70 -0.54 -23.97
N LEU A 39 15.81 0.46 -23.88
CA LEU A 39 15.87 1.48 -22.84
C LEU A 39 14.83 1.22 -21.74
N TYR A 40 15.30 1.10 -20.50
CA TYR A 40 14.43 0.90 -19.33
C TYR A 40 14.55 2.09 -18.41
N PHE A 41 13.41 2.67 -18.01
CA PHE A 41 13.37 3.74 -17.03
C PHE A 41 13.17 3.15 -15.63
N VAL A 42 14.12 3.43 -14.73
CA VAL A 42 14.06 3.00 -13.33
C VAL A 42 13.57 4.19 -12.51
N PRO A 43 12.33 4.16 -11.99
CA PRO A 43 11.82 5.23 -11.16
C PRO A 43 12.62 5.32 -9.86
N ASP A 44 13.13 6.51 -9.57
CA ASP A 44 13.73 6.84 -8.28
C ASP A 44 12.60 6.97 -7.23
N VAL A 45 12.33 5.89 -6.50
CA VAL A 45 11.24 5.78 -5.51
C VAL A 45 11.66 6.19 -4.09
N PHE A 46 12.83 6.81 -3.91
CA PHE A 46 13.36 7.18 -2.59
C PHE A 46 12.72 8.43 -1.95
N VAL A 47 11.50 8.83 -2.35
CA VAL A 47 10.89 10.09 -1.88
C VAL A 47 10.17 9.94 -0.53
N THR A 48 9.89 8.73 -0.07
CA THR A 48 9.29 8.48 1.26
C THR A 48 9.40 6.99 1.56
N ASP A 49 9.35 6.57 2.82
CA ASP A 49 9.39 5.17 3.28
C ASP A 49 8.24 4.32 2.68
N LEU A 50 8.28 4.09 1.37
CA LEU A 50 7.34 3.32 0.58
C LEU A 50 7.69 1.85 0.74
N ILE A 51 7.39 1.32 1.93
CA ILE A 51 7.67 -0.06 2.31
C ILE A 51 7.01 -1.07 1.32
N GLN A 52 6.05 -0.64 0.50
CA GLN A 52 5.39 -1.47 -0.53
C GLN A 52 4.92 -0.66 -1.76
N ALA A 53 5.79 0.12 -2.41
CA ALA A 53 5.42 0.72 -3.71
C ALA A 53 5.17 -0.40 -4.74
N ARG A 54 3.88 -0.65 -5.05
CA ARG A 54 3.48 -1.51 -6.16
C ARG A 54 3.09 -0.65 -7.35
N MET A 55 3.57 -1.05 -8.52
CA MET A 55 3.08 -0.52 -9.78
C MET A 55 1.74 -1.18 -10.08
N ASP A 56 0.69 -0.39 -10.24
CA ASP A 56 -0.62 -0.85 -10.67
C ASP A 56 -1.08 -0.03 -11.89
N ALA A 57 -2.15 -0.44 -12.55
CA ALA A 57 -2.70 0.26 -13.70
C ALA A 57 -4.13 0.70 -13.43
N VAL A 58 -4.36 2.02 -13.44
CA VAL A 58 -5.73 2.56 -13.51
C VAL A 58 -6.05 2.76 -14.99
N GLY A 59 -6.75 1.79 -15.56
CA GLY A 59 -7.00 1.74 -17.00
C GLY A 59 -5.70 1.49 -17.78
N ARG A 60 -5.25 2.48 -18.57
CA ARG A 60 -4.01 2.41 -19.38
C ARG A 60 -2.85 3.22 -18.81
N VAL A 61 -3.05 3.87 -17.66
CA VAL A 61 -2.05 4.74 -17.05
C VAL A 61 -1.37 3.95 -15.93
N PRO A 62 -0.04 3.73 -15.99
CA PRO A 62 0.68 3.14 -14.88
C PRO A 62 0.67 4.12 -13.72
N VAL A 63 0.16 3.68 -12.57
CA VAL A 63 0.13 4.45 -11.33
C VAL A 63 0.95 3.75 -10.26
N MET A 64 1.55 4.55 -9.38
CA MET A 64 2.26 4.04 -8.22
C MET A 64 1.32 4.05 -7.02
N VAL A 65 1.00 2.87 -6.50
CA VAL A 65 0.15 2.77 -5.31
C VAL A 65 1.00 3.03 -4.08
N VAL A 66 0.76 4.18 -3.43
CA VAL A 66 1.47 4.64 -2.23
C VAL A 66 1.01 3.92 -0.97
N ARG A 67 -0.26 3.51 -0.93
CA ARG A 67 -0.86 2.76 0.17
C ARG A 67 -2.00 1.91 -0.36
N ASP A 68 -1.77 0.62 -0.47
CA ASP A 68 -2.82 -0.34 -0.75
C ASP A 68 -3.45 -0.80 0.59
N THR A 69 -4.77 -1.04 0.62
CA THR A 69 -5.38 -1.77 1.73
C THR A 69 -5.37 -3.25 1.34
N PRO A 70 -4.48 -4.07 1.91
CA PRO A 70 -4.20 -5.43 1.42
C PRO A 70 -5.33 -6.44 1.70
N PHE A 71 -6.54 -5.96 2.00
CA PHE A 71 -7.71 -6.76 2.33
C PHE A 71 -8.65 -6.94 1.13
N VAL A 72 -8.13 -6.88 -0.09
CA VAL A 72 -8.89 -7.23 -1.29
C VAL A 72 -8.82 -8.74 -1.54
N GLY A 73 -9.95 -9.35 -1.86
CA GLY A 73 -10.05 -10.78 -2.18
C GLY A 73 -9.96 -11.73 -0.97
N LEU A 74 -9.36 -12.91 -1.18
CA LEU A 74 -9.39 -14.02 -0.21
C LEU A 74 -8.73 -13.67 1.14
N SER A 75 -7.69 -12.84 1.13
CA SER A 75 -7.01 -12.36 2.35
C SER A 75 -7.93 -11.52 3.24
N GLY A 76 -8.82 -10.71 2.65
CA GLY A 76 -9.82 -9.96 3.38
C GLY A 76 -10.86 -10.86 4.06
N ILE A 77 -11.29 -11.92 3.36
CA ILE A 77 -12.24 -12.91 3.89
C ILE A 77 -11.62 -13.67 5.07
N VAL A 78 -10.39 -14.16 4.92
CA VAL A 78 -9.67 -14.86 5.99
C VAL A 78 -9.51 -13.97 7.23
N LYS A 79 -9.12 -12.70 7.04
CA LYS A 79 -9.02 -11.74 8.15
C LYS A 79 -10.37 -11.53 8.83
N ARG A 80 -11.46 -11.40 8.05
CA ARG A 80 -12.81 -11.20 8.61
C ARG A 80 -13.27 -12.41 9.42
N CYS A 81 -13.06 -13.62 8.93
CA CYS A 81 -13.34 -14.84 9.67
C CYS A 81 -12.52 -14.92 10.97
N SER A 82 -11.22 -14.62 10.89
CA SER A 82 -10.33 -14.57 12.06
C SER A 82 -10.84 -13.57 13.11
N ASP A 83 -11.23 -12.37 12.68
CA ASP A 83 -11.73 -11.34 13.60
C ASP A 83 -13.00 -11.78 14.30
N ILE A 84 -13.94 -12.42 13.59
CA ILE A 84 -15.17 -12.92 14.19
C ILE A 84 -14.89 -14.03 15.20
N VAL A 85 -14.05 -15.01 14.84
CA VAL A 85 -13.74 -16.16 15.71
C VAL A 85 -13.01 -15.71 16.97
N ILE A 86 -11.97 -14.88 16.83
CA ILE A 86 -11.19 -14.38 17.96
C ILE A 86 -12.03 -13.46 18.84
N ALA A 87 -12.81 -12.55 18.25
CA ALA A 87 -13.68 -11.66 19.01
C ALA A 87 -14.74 -12.44 19.80
N LEU A 88 -15.36 -13.46 19.19
CA LEU A 88 -16.35 -14.29 19.87
C LEU A 88 -15.72 -15.07 21.04
N LEU A 89 -14.55 -15.67 20.83
CA LEU A 89 -13.85 -16.42 21.86
C LEU A 89 -13.49 -15.51 23.04
N ILE A 90 -12.89 -14.35 22.78
CA ILE A 90 -12.56 -13.38 23.83
C ILE A 90 -13.83 -12.91 24.54
N LEU A 91 -14.90 -12.59 23.81
CA LEU A 91 -16.16 -12.10 24.37
C LEU A 91 -16.79 -13.13 25.32
N VAL A 92 -16.77 -14.42 24.97
CA VAL A 92 -17.22 -15.50 25.85
C VAL A 92 -16.36 -15.57 27.12
N LEU A 93 -15.03 -15.53 26.99
CA LEU A 93 -14.12 -15.58 28.14
C LEU A 93 -14.30 -14.41 29.11
N ILE A 94 -14.53 -13.19 28.61
CA ILE A 94 -14.69 -11.99 29.44
C ILE A 94 -16.15 -11.72 29.83
N SER A 95 -17.11 -12.43 29.24
CA SER A 95 -18.55 -12.28 29.53
C SER A 95 -18.92 -12.33 31.01
N PRO A 96 -18.37 -13.22 31.87
CA PRO A 96 -18.73 -13.21 33.30
C PRO A 96 -18.32 -11.90 33.99
N ILE A 97 -17.16 -11.34 33.63
CA ILE A 97 -16.67 -10.07 34.18
C ILE A 97 -17.54 -8.90 33.68
N LEU A 98 -17.87 -8.89 32.38
CA LEU A 98 -18.74 -7.86 31.80
C LEU A 98 -20.14 -7.89 32.41
N LEU A 99 -20.69 -9.07 32.69
CA LEU A 99 -21.98 -9.22 33.37
C LEU A 99 -21.92 -8.68 34.80
N LEU A 100 -20.85 -8.96 35.54
CA LEU A 100 -20.65 -8.44 36.88
C LEU A 100 -20.59 -6.91 36.88
N VAL A 101 -19.80 -6.32 35.97
CA VAL A 101 -19.75 -4.85 35.81
C VAL A 101 -21.11 -4.27 35.42
N ALA A 102 -21.84 -4.94 34.52
CA ALA A 102 -23.17 -4.51 34.12
C ALA A 102 -24.16 -4.48 35.30
N LEU A 103 -24.10 -5.47 36.19
CA LEU A 103 -24.91 -5.50 37.41
C LEU A 103 -24.53 -4.37 38.37
N LEU A 104 -23.24 -4.17 38.62
CA LEU A 104 -22.75 -3.10 39.52
C LEU A 104 -23.20 -1.71 39.02
N VAL A 105 -23.06 -1.43 37.73
CA VAL A 105 -23.46 -0.14 37.13
C VAL A 105 -24.97 0.11 37.29
N LYS A 106 -25.78 -0.96 37.19
CA LYS A 106 -27.24 -0.86 37.31
C LYS A 106 -27.72 -0.72 38.77
N LEU A 107 -26.91 -1.17 39.73
CA LEU A 107 -27.17 -0.99 41.16
C LEU A 107 -26.71 0.39 41.65
N ASP A 108 -25.58 0.89 41.13
CA ASP A 108 -24.98 2.17 41.53
C ASP A 108 -25.61 3.38 40.83
N SER A 109 -26.11 3.21 39.60
CA SER A 109 -26.71 4.30 38.82
C SER A 109 -28.03 3.88 38.15
N PRO A 110 -29.02 4.78 38.03
CA PRO A 110 -30.25 4.52 37.26
C PRO A 110 -30.02 4.55 35.73
N GLY A 111 -28.78 4.75 35.27
CA GLY A 111 -28.43 4.91 33.86
C GLY A 111 -28.32 3.59 33.08
N SER A 112 -28.27 3.70 31.76
CA SER A 112 -28.03 2.56 30.88
C SER A 112 -26.59 2.05 30.97
N VAL A 113 -26.40 0.73 31.03
CA VAL A 113 -25.06 0.08 31.10
C VAL A 113 -24.18 0.37 29.88
N ILE A 114 -24.77 0.57 28.70
CA ILE A 114 -24.02 0.71 27.43
C ILE A 114 -24.11 2.15 26.93
N PHE A 115 -22.94 2.79 26.79
CA PHE A 115 -22.79 4.06 26.09
C PHE A 115 -22.41 3.83 24.63
N LYS A 116 -23.05 4.56 23.70
CA LYS A 116 -22.77 4.48 22.26
C LYS A 116 -22.12 5.76 21.77
N GLN A 117 -20.87 5.67 21.30
CA GLN A 117 -20.17 6.78 20.64
C GLN A 117 -20.19 6.59 19.11
N ARG A 118 -20.52 7.65 18.37
CA ARG A 118 -20.42 7.64 16.89
C ARG A 118 -18.96 7.78 16.49
N ARG A 119 -18.44 6.79 15.76
CA ARG A 119 -17.13 6.82 15.10
C ARG A 119 -17.30 6.51 13.61
N TYR A 120 -16.51 7.15 12.76
CA TYR A 120 -16.43 6.78 11.35
C TYR A 120 -15.69 5.44 11.24
N GLY A 121 -16.38 4.42 10.74
CA GLY A 121 -15.81 3.10 10.44
C GLY A 121 -15.31 3.01 8.99
N LEU A 122 -14.58 1.93 8.71
CA LEU A 122 -14.16 1.52 7.36
C LEU A 122 -15.33 1.05 6.51
#